data_AF-A0A938BP19-F1
#
_entry.id   AF-A0A938BP19-F1
#
_cell.length_a   1.000
_cell.length_b   1.000
_cell.length_c   1.000
_cell.angle_alpha   90.00
_cell.angle_beta   90.00
_cell.angle_gamma   90.00
#
_symmetry.space_group_name_H-M   'P 1'
#
loop_
_entity.id
_entity.type
_entity.pdbx_description
1 polymer ?
#
loop_
_entity_poly.entity_id
_entity_poly.type
_entity_poly.pdbx_seq_one_letter_code
_entity_poly.pdbx_strand_id
1 'polypeptide(L)'
;YGAPFIWTGKGCQSTCLFCGGSALGHKALFSRTGYSYRPFEQVLHDMEVLGRWSGGSFMFDFDPVTDPGKREYYKTLFERLPKKRYHVAFYCWSLPDDEFIDLLAATFRSCVIGIDAQTYSEPLRARLARTAWIKPFASDDALEHALTVCRSHPNCAVAMYGIVGLATETADDVRRSEQWIGHLLDGYGDVFYELQTTPLSIEPGALMAYNPDKYGMTALRKTFEDYYEFTRLQYFRDAGFHEAPYDPDLPHPYGVHQKQDAPDRVWHDFHRIQKTIDDRILEIHNRQAIESLRIEADRVLLTLRNRTAYQDVWRLVPWAAQEAIGRGLPLVEVDASRAWINVPHRDAIAADERLTWMGGQIDSIAAAVRSRRVELRLPDAPQHLWGALEAACLV
;
A
#
# COMPACT_ATOMS: atom_id res chain seq x y z
N TYR A 1 1.04 -9.92 -8.85
CA TYR A 1 -0.35 -10.40 -8.72
C TYR A 1 -1.15 -9.36 -7.95
N GLY A 2 -2.28 -8.89 -8.49
CA GLY A 2 -3.11 -7.90 -7.80
C GLY A 2 -4.05 -8.56 -6.78
N ALA A 3 -4.27 -7.91 -5.64
CA ALA A 3 -5.39 -8.23 -4.76
C ALA A 3 -6.67 -7.61 -5.36
N PRO A 4 -7.59 -8.40 -5.95
CA PRO A 4 -8.84 -7.86 -6.44
C PRO A 4 -9.63 -7.24 -5.28
N PHE A 5 -10.27 -6.12 -5.57
CA PHE A 5 -11.19 -5.50 -4.66
C PHE A 5 -12.45 -6.36 -4.48
N ILE A 6 -12.72 -6.77 -3.25
CA ILE A 6 -13.95 -7.45 -2.87
C ILE A 6 -14.91 -6.38 -2.36
N TRP A 7 -15.89 -6.08 -3.20
CA TRP A 7 -16.85 -5.05 -2.88
C TRP A 7 -17.78 -5.54 -1.76
N THR A 8 -17.78 -4.89 -0.60
CA THR A 8 -18.62 -5.25 0.56
C THR A 8 -19.75 -4.26 0.83
N GLY A 9 -19.70 -3.06 0.26
CA GLY A 9 -20.77 -2.08 0.42
C GLY A 9 -20.46 -0.73 -0.21
N LYS A 10 -21.42 0.19 -0.13
CA LYS A 10 -21.32 1.58 -0.64
C LYS A 10 -21.85 2.57 0.38
N GLY A 11 -21.33 3.78 0.34
CA GLY A 11 -21.81 4.91 1.14
C GLY A 11 -20.79 5.37 2.18
N CYS A 12 -20.91 6.63 2.56
CA CYS A 12 -20.10 7.29 3.57
C CYS A 12 -20.97 8.32 4.28
N GLN A 13 -20.81 8.52 5.59
CA GLN A 13 -21.46 9.61 6.33
C GLN A 13 -20.49 10.74 6.72
N SER A 14 -19.19 10.57 6.46
CA SER A 14 -18.21 11.63 6.68
C SER A 14 -18.34 12.75 5.63
N THR A 15 -18.06 13.99 6.04
CA THR A 15 -18.12 15.18 5.18
C THR A 15 -16.72 15.71 4.85
N CYS A 16 -15.77 14.79 4.64
CA CYS A 16 -14.38 15.12 4.34
C CYS A 16 -14.31 16.11 3.17
N LEU A 17 -13.61 17.23 3.40
CA LEU A 17 -13.62 18.41 2.56
C LEU A 17 -13.22 18.13 1.09
N PHE A 18 -12.25 17.23 0.94
CA PHE A 18 -11.59 16.92 -0.33
C PHE A 18 -12.18 15.71 -1.05
N CYS A 19 -13.08 14.96 -0.41
CA CYS A 19 -13.54 13.67 -0.90
C CYS A 19 -14.87 13.80 -1.67
N GLY A 20 -14.85 13.48 -2.96
CA GLY A 20 -16.04 13.35 -3.79
C GLY A 20 -16.93 12.17 -3.38
N GLY A 21 -16.35 11.16 -2.71
CA GLY A 21 -17.06 10.04 -2.07
C GLY A 21 -17.65 10.36 -0.69
N SER A 22 -17.62 11.62 -0.24
CA SER A 22 -18.21 12.03 1.04
C SER A 22 -19.74 11.85 1.07
N ALA A 23 -20.35 11.99 2.25
CA ALA A 23 -21.79 11.93 2.43
C ALA A 23 -22.56 12.88 1.50
N LEU A 24 -22.01 14.07 1.25
CA LEU A 24 -22.62 15.08 0.39
C LEU A 24 -22.47 14.71 -1.08
N GLY A 25 -21.31 14.19 -1.49
CA GLY A 25 -21.11 13.68 -2.84
C GLY A 25 -22.02 12.47 -3.13
N HIS A 26 -22.12 11.52 -2.21
CA HIS A 26 -23.05 10.40 -2.31
C HIS A 26 -24.52 10.83 -2.38
N LYS A 27 -24.92 11.83 -1.59
CA LYS A 27 -26.28 12.39 -1.65
C LYS A 27 -26.54 13.09 -2.99
N ALA A 28 -25.60 13.90 -3.46
CA ALA A 28 -25.75 14.66 -4.71
C ALA A 28 -25.78 13.75 -5.95
N LEU A 29 -24.90 12.74 -6.01
CA LEU A 29 -24.74 11.87 -7.18
C LEU A 29 -25.70 10.68 -7.19
N PHE A 30 -26.04 10.13 -6.02
CA PHE A 30 -26.76 8.85 -5.92
C PHE A 30 -27.98 8.89 -4.99
N SER A 31 -28.33 10.07 -4.45
CA SER A 31 -29.39 10.20 -3.41
C SER A 31 -29.17 9.30 -2.19
N ARG A 32 -27.92 8.89 -1.92
CA ARG A 32 -27.57 7.98 -0.82
C ARG A 32 -27.19 8.79 0.42
N THR A 33 -27.79 8.49 1.57
CA THR A 33 -27.57 9.20 2.84
C THR A 33 -26.98 8.31 3.95
N GLY A 34 -26.57 7.08 3.62
CA GLY A 34 -26.02 6.13 4.58
C GLY A 34 -25.32 4.96 3.90
N TYR A 35 -25.11 3.90 4.67
CA TYR A 35 -24.40 2.70 4.26
C TYR A 35 -25.32 1.67 3.63
N SER A 36 -24.80 0.93 2.66
CA SER A 36 -25.46 -0.24 2.10
C SER A 36 -24.43 -1.35 2.00
N TYR A 37 -24.60 -2.36 2.84
CA TYR A 37 -23.80 -3.58 2.82
C TYR A 37 -24.33 -4.55 1.77
N ARG A 38 -23.42 -5.29 1.14
CA ARG A 38 -23.78 -6.41 0.27
C ARG A 38 -24.14 -7.63 1.12
N PRO A 39 -25.05 -8.51 0.65
CA PRO A 39 -25.30 -9.78 1.32
C PRO A 39 -24.03 -10.64 1.37
N PHE A 40 -23.77 -11.27 2.53
CA PHE A 40 -22.59 -12.12 2.76
C PHE A 40 -22.39 -13.16 1.65
N GLU A 41 -23.48 -13.78 1.20
CA GLU A 41 -23.43 -14.88 0.24
C GLU A 41 -22.88 -14.43 -1.12
N GLN A 42 -23.12 -13.18 -1.50
CA GLN A 42 -22.53 -12.62 -2.72
C GLN A 42 -21.05 -12.30 -2.53
N VAL A 43 -20.68 -11.77 -1.37
CA VAL A 43 -19.28 -11.46 -1.04
C VAL A 43 -18.44 -12.73 -1.00
N LEU A 44 -18.93 -13.77 -0.33
CA LEU A 44 -18.28 -15.08 -0.26
C LEU A 44 -18.17 -15.75 -1.63
N HIS A 45 -19.20 -15.62 -2.48
CA HIS A 45 -19.15 -16.09 -3.85
C HIS A 45 -18.06 -15.39 -4.66
N ASP A 46 -17.99 -14.06 -4.60
CA ASP A 46 -16.95 -13.28 -5.30
C ASP A 46 -15.55 -13.69 -4.82
N MET A 47 -15.35 -13.89 -3.53
CA MET A 47 -14.08 -14.37 -2.97
C MET A 47 -13.70 -15.76 -3.50
N GLU A 48 -14.63 -16.72 -3.53
CA GLU A 48 -14.34 -18.07 -4.05
C GLU A 48 -14.02 -18.05 -5.56
N VAL A 49 -14.72 -17.23 -6.34
CA VAL A 49 -14.45 -17.06 -7.78
C VAL A 49 -13.10 -16.40 -8.02
N LEU A 50 -12.86 -15.24 -7.39
CA LEU A 50 -11.66 -14.43 -7.62
C LEU A 50 -10.42 -15.02 -6.97
N GLY A 51 -10.56 -15.77 -5.87
CA GLY A 51 -9.46 -16.39 -5.14
C GLY A 51 -8.63 -17.36 -5.99
N ARG A 52 -9.25 -18.01 -6.98
CA ARG A 52 -8.56 -18.88 -7.94
C ARG A 52 -7.60 -18.13 -8.85
N TRP A 53 -7.91 -16.86 -9.15
CA TRP A 53 -7.13 -16.00 -10.04
C TRP A 53 -6.11 -15.15 -9.28
N SER A 54 -6.41 -14.78 -8.03
CA SER A 54 -5.57 -13.90 -7.22
C SER A 54 -4.58 -14.63 -6.31
N GLY A 55 -4.52 -15.97 -6.35
CA GLY A 55 -3.75 -16.76 -5.39
C GLY A 55 -4.30 -16.65 -3.97
N GLY A 56 -5.61 -16.40 -3.83
CA GLY A 56 -6.28 -16.22 -2.55
C GLY A 56 -6.04 -14.86 -1.89
N SER A 57 -5.51 -13.88 -2.60
CA SER A 57 -5.34 -12.50 -2.12
C SER A 57 -6.57 -11.63 -2.43
N PHE A 58 -6.95 -10.75 -1.51
CA PHE A 58 -8.10 -9.86 -1.64
C PHE A 58 -7.86 -8.50 -1.02
N MET A 59 -8.59 -7.49 -1.49
CA MET A 59 -8.61 -6.16 -0.90
C MET A 59 -10.02 -5.80 -0.44
N PHE A 60 -10.15 -5.33 0.80
CA PHE A 60 -11.35 -4.67 1.31
C PHE A 60 -11.04 -3.18 1.52
N ASP A 61 -11.89 -2.34 0.97
CA ASP A 61 -11.82 -0.88 1.05
C ASP A 61 -13.23 -0.33 1.21
N PHE A 62 -13.83 -0.67 2.35
CA PHE A 62 -15.14 -0.21 2.79
C PHE A 62 -15.24 -0.34 4.31
N ASP A 63 -14.74 0.65 5.03
CA ASP A 63 -14.81 0.75 6.49
C ASP A 63 -15.73 1.92 6.90
N PRO A 64 -17.06 1.74 6.87
CA PRO A 64 -18.00 2.83 7.07
C PRO A 64 -17.80 3.49 8.45
N VAL A 65 -17.23 4.68 8.41
CA VAL A 65 -16.77 5.44 9.58
C VAL A 65 -17.96 5.72 10.50
N THR A 66 -17.82 5.47 11.81
CA THR A 66 -18.89 5.61 12.82
C THR A 66 -20.11 4.68 12.69
N ASP A 67 -20.14 3.73 11.75
CA ASP A 67 -21.23 2.74 11.71
C ASP A 67 -21.07 1.68 12.82
N PRO A 68 -22.00 1.58 13.79
CA PRO A 68 -21.94 0.55 14.82
C PRO A 68 -22.12 -0.88 14.25
N GLY A 69 -22.75 -1.02 13.08
CA GLY A 69 -22.99 -2.31 12.43
C GLY A 69 -21.76 -2.90 11.71
N LYS A 70 -20.72 -2.10 11.48
CA LYS A 70 -19.55 -2.51 10.68
C LYS A 70 -18.81 -3.70 11.27
N ARG A 71 -18.66 -3.71 12.59
CA ARG A 71 -17.91 -4.74 13.30
C ARG A 71 -18.61 -6.09 13.19
N GLU A 72 -19.92 -6.11 13.41
CA GLU A 72 -20.71 -7.34 13.33
C GLU A 72 -20.78 -7.87 11.89
N TYR A 73 -20.88 -6.98 10.89
CA TYR A 73 -20.83 -7.37 9.49
C TYR A 73 -19.52 -8.11 9.15
N TYR A 74 -18.37 -7.51 9.45
CA TYR A 74 -17.08 -8.12 9.13
C TYR A 74 -16.80 -9.37 9.95
N LYS A 75 -17.18 -9.38 11.23
CA LYS A 75 -17.08 -10.58 12.08
C LYS A 75 -17.87 -11.74 11.48
N THR A 76 -19.15 -11.53 11.15
CA THR A 76 -20.01 -12.57 10.55
C THR A 76 -19.45 -13.07 9.22
N LEU A 77 -18.96 -12.16 8.37
CA LEU A 77 -18.34 -12.51 7.09
C LEU A 77 -17.09 -13.40 7.31
N PHE A 78 -16.20 -12.99 8.21
CA PHE A 78 -14.93 -13.65 8.47
C PHE A 78 -15.05 -14.98 9.23
N GLU A 79 -16.09 -15.17 10.03
CA GLU A 79 -16.41 -16.45 10.66
C GLU A 79 -16.83 -17.52 9.63
N ARG A 80 -17.40 -17.11 8.50
CA ARG A 80 -17.79 -18.01 7.40
C ARG A 80 -16.63 -18.39 6.47
N LEU A 81 -15.48 -17.70 6.60
CA LEU A 81 -14.30 -17.98 5.79
C LEU A 81 -13.48 -19.13 6.37
N PRO A 82 -12.86 -19.97 5.52
CA PRO A 82 -11.86 -20.92 5.97
C PRO A 82 -10.65 -20.19 6.54
N LYS A 83 -10.31 -20.48 7.81
CA LYS A 83 -9.19 -19.85 8.52
C LYS A 83 -7.88 -20.10 7.78
N LYS A 84 -7.05 -19.05 7.68
CA LYS A 84 -5.68 -19.10 7.13
C LYS A 84 -5.58 -19.58 5.68
N ARG A 85 -6.69 -19.54 4.92
CA ARG A 85 -6.70 -19.83 3.47
C ARG A 85 -6.31 -18.61 2.64
N TYR A 86 -6.77 -17.42 3.03
CA TYR A 86 -6.71 -16.22 2.20
C TYR A 86 -5.75 -15.16 2.76
N HIS A 87 -5.28 -14.28 1.88
CA HIS A 87 -4.50 -13.09 2.20
C HIS A 87 -5.38 -11.85 2.03
N VAL A 88 -5.16 -10.81 2.83
CA VAL A 88 -6.01 -9.61 2.80
C VAL A 88 -5.22 -8.33 2.86
N ALA A 89 -5.60 -7.34 2.08
CA ALA A 89 -5.34 -5.94 2.35
C ALA A 89 -6.66 -5.31 2.82
N PHE A 90 -6.72 -4.76 4.03
CA PHE A 90 -7.92 -4.14 4.58
C PHE A 90 -7.66 -2.66 4.84
N TYR A 91 -8.33 -1.77 4.12
CA TYR A 91 -8.22 -0.33 4.30
C TYR A 91 -9.21 0.16 5.35
N CYS A 92 -8.68 0.54 6.51
CA CYS A 92 -9.44 1.11 7.61
C CYS A 92 -9.55 2.63 7.42
N TRP A 93 -10.77 3.12 7.19
CA TRP A 93 -11.08 4.55 7.12
C TRP A 93 -11.14 5.18 8.51
N SER A 94 -11.32 4.37 9.54
CA SER A 94 -11.22 4.75 10.94
C SER A 94 -10.11 3.95 11.62
N LEU A 95 -9.52 4.49 12.69
CA LEU A 95 -8.49 3.75 13.43
C LEU A 95 -9.06 2.39 13.90
N PRO A 96 -8.48 1.25 13.50
CA PRO A 96 -8.96 -0.05 13.93
C PRO A 96 -8.68 -0.25 15.43
N ASP A 97 -9.60 -0.92 16.11
CA ASP A 97 -9.39 -1.36 17.49
C ASP A 97 -8.59 -2.67 17.53
N ASP A 98 -8.02 -2.99 18.69
CA ASP A 98 -7.18 -4.17 18.91
C ASP A 98 -7.94 -5.46 18.55
N GLU A 99 -9.22 -5.55 18.91
CA GLU A 99 -10.05 -6.73 18.63
C GLU A 99 -10.28 -6.96 17.13
N PHE A 100 -10.39 -5.90 16.33
CA PHE A 100 -10.49 -6.00 14.89
C PHE A 100 -9.17 -6.40 14.24
N ILE A 101 -8.05 -5.87 14.74
CA ILE A 101 -6.70 -6.29 14.29
C ILE A 101 -6.50 -7.78 14.59
N ASP A 102 -6.86 -8.24 15.80
CA ASP A 102 -6.80 -9.64 16.19
C ASP A 102 -7.69 -10.53 15.32
N LEU A 103 -8.90 -10.07 14.99
CA LEU A 103 -9.83 -10.77 14.11
C LEU A 103 -9.25 -10.97 12.71
N LEU A 104 -8.64 -9.94 12.13
CA LEU A 104 -7.95 -10.03 10.84
C LEU A 104 -6.77 -11.01 10.92
N ALA A 105 -5.90 -10.81 11.92
CA ALA A 105 -4.74 -11.64 12.16
C ALA A 105 -5.11 -13.12 12.31
N ALA A 106 -6.19 -13.45 13.04
CA ALA A 106 -6.64 -14.82 13.23
C ALA A 106 -7.31 -15.44 11.99
N THR A 107 -8.01 -14.62 11.19
CA THR A 107 -8.78 -15.10 10.03
C THR A 107 -7.90 -15.36 8.82
N PHE A 108 -7.01 -14.42 8.49
CA PHE A 108 -6.25 -14.45 7.26
C PHE A 108 -4.85 -15.02 7.47
N ARG A 109 -4.32 -15.60 6.40
CA ARG A 109 -2.97 -16.15 6.32
C ARG A 109 -1.94 -15.05 6.50
N SER A 110 -2.12 -13.91 5.82
CA SER A 110 -1.47 -12.65 6.14
C SER A 110 -2.33 -11.44 5.81
N CYS A 111 -2.05 -10.32 6.46
CA CYS A 111 -2.81 -9.08 6.39
C CYS A 111 -1.89 -7.89 6.10
N VAL A 112 -2.32 -6.99 5.21
CA VAL A 112 -1.89 -5.59 5.21
C VAL A 112 -3.04 -4.78 5.76
N ILE A 113 -2.81 -4.07 6.85
CA ILE A 113 -3.80 -3.22 7.50
C ILE A 113 -3.50 -1.78 7.06
N GLY A 114 -4.38 -1.24 6.23
CA GLY A 114 -4.36 0.13 5.77
C GLY A 114 -4.85 1.06 6.88
N ILE A 115 -4.00 1.98 7.33
CA ILE A 115 -4.33 2.98 8.35
C ILE A 115 -4.30 4.35 7.70
N ASP A 116 -5.45 5.02 7.71
CA ASP A 116 -5.54 6.41 7.28
C ASP A 116 -5.10 7.35 8.41
N ALA A 117 -3.86 7.83 8.34
CA ALA A 117 -3.38 8.87 9.23
C ALA A 117 -4.03 10.21 8.91
N GLN A 118 -4.61 10.41 7.71
CA GLN A 118 -5.22 11.64 7.18
C GLN A 118 -4.19 12.74 6.88
N THR A 119 -3.31 13.06 7.83
CA THR A 119 -2.09 13.86 7.66
C THR A 119 -1.13 13.56 8.79
N TYR A 120 0.18 13.71 8.58
CA TYR A 120 1.18 13.36 9.59
C TYR A 120 1.43 14.46 10.65
N SER A 121 0.63 15.55 10.64
CA SER A 121 0.63 16.55 11.71
C SER A 121 -0.57 16.35 12.65
N GLU A 122 -0.35 15.86 13.87
CA GLU A 122 -1.43 15.75 14.88
C GLU A 122 -2.16 17.08 15.11
N PRO A 123 -1.48 18.24 15.30
CA PRO A 123 -2.19 19.50 15.47
C PRO A 123 -3.10 19.86 14.29
N LEU A 124 -2.68 19.58 13.04
CA LEU A 124 -3.51 19.80 11.86
C LEU A 124 -4.72 18.87 11.86
N ARG A 125 -4.52 17.58 12.16
CA ARG A 125 -5.62 16.61 12.30
C ARG A 125 -6.63 17.02 13.33
N ALA A 126 -6.17 17.43 14.50
CA ALA A 126 -7.05 17.89 15.56
C ALA A 126 -7.86 19.12 15.13
N ARG A 127 -7.25 20.08 14.42
CA ARG A 127 -7.95 21.25 13.88
C ARG A 127 -9.03 20.86 12.87
N LEU A 128 -8.69 20.00 11.91
CA LEU A 128 -9.59 19.57 10.84
C LEU A 128 -10.70 18.64 11.30
N ALA A 129 -10.44 17.76 12.27
CA ALA A 129 -11.44 16.87 12.83
C ALA A 129 -12.49 17.65 13.64
N ARG A 130 -12.09 18.71 14.35
CA ARG A 130 -13.03 19.61 15.07
C ARG A 130 -14.03 20.31 14.15
N THR A 131 -13.68 20.50 12.88
CA THR A 131 -14.57 21.09 11.87
C THR A 131 -15.30 20.04 11.02
N ALA A 132 -15.08 18.74 11.30
CA ALA A 132 -15.53 17.62 10.50
C ALA A 132 -15.06 17.68 9.03
N TRP A 133 -13.97 18.39 8.74
CA TRP A 133 -13.40 18.48 7.39
C TRP A 133 -12.57 17.27 7.01
N ILE A 134 -12.29 16.39 7.97
CA ILE A 134 -11.69 15.07 7.78
C ILE A 134 -12.45 14.04 8.63
N LYS A 135 -11.99 12.78 8.62
CA LYS A 135 -12.55 11.69 9.42
C LYS A 135 -12.25 11.94 10.92
N PRO A 136 -12.85 11.18 11.86
CA PRO A 136 -12.63 11.40 13.29
C PRO A 136 -11.14 11.42 13.67
N PHE A 137 -10.83 12.20 14.71
CA PHE A 137 -9.46 12.39 15.20
C PHE A 137 -8.88 11.11 15.78
N ALA A 138 -7.60 10.86 15.50
CA ALA A 138 -6.73 9.93 16.21
C ALA A 138 -5.41 10.67 16.50
N SER A 139 -4.89 10.55 17.73
CA SER A 139 -3.58 11.08 18.10
C SER A 139 -2.45 10.21 17.53
N ASP A 140 -1.24 10.76 17.50
CA ASP A 140 0.00 10.04 17.17
C ASP A 140 0.11 8.79 18.06
N ASP A 141 -0.06 8.94 19.38
CA ASP A 141 -0.05 7.82 20.36
C ASP A 141 -1.04 6.71 20.00
N ALA A 142 -2.25 7.06 19.54
CA ALA A 142 -3.27 6.06 19.21
C ALA A 142 -2.90 5.28 17.93
N LEU A 143 -2.25 5.94 16.96
CA LEU A 143 -1.78 5.28 15.74
C LEU A 143 -0.58 4.41 16.03
N GLU A 144 0.36 4.90 16.84
CA GLU A 144 1.52 4.14 17.30
C GLU A 144 1.14 2.92 18.13
N HIS A 145 0.08 3.03 18.95
CA HIS A 145 -0.51 1.87 19.61
C HIS A 145 -1.02 0.85 18.58
N ALA A 146 -1.80 1.27 17.58
CA ALA A 146 -2.28 0.38 16.52
C ALA A 146 -1.12 -0.27 15.73
N LEU A 147 -0.03 0.47 15.46
CA LEU A 147 1.20 -0.07 14.87
C LEU A 147 1.84 -1.13 15.76
N THR A 148 1.89 -0.90 17.08
CA THR A 148 2.42 -1.84 18.07
C THR A 148 1.60 -3.13 18.08
N VAL A 149 0.27 -3.04 18.08
CA VAL A 149 -0.62 -4.20 18.02
C VAL A 149 -0.42 -4.95 16.71
N CYS A 150 -0.38 -4.26 15.56
CA CYS A 150 -0.07 -4.89 14.27
C CYS A 150 1.29 -5.61 14.29
N ARG A 151 2.33 -4.97 14.86
CA ARG A 151 3.69 -5.53 14.95
C ARG A 151 3.75 -6.79 15.80
N SER A 152 2.90 -6.91 16.82
CA SER A 152 2.80 -8.09 17.68
C SER A 152 2.33 -9.35 16.93
N HIS A 153 1.65 -9.19 15.79
CA HIS A 153 1.21 -10.28 14.94
C HIS A 153 2.22 -10.57 13.83
N PRO A 154 2.78 -11.79 13.74
CA PRO A 154 3.82 -12.13 12.75
C PRO A 154 3.31 -12.09 11.30
N ASN A 155 2.00 -12.14 11.09
CA ASN A 155 1.35 -12.15 9.79
C ASN A 155 0.61 -10.83 9.45
N CYS A 156 0.92 -9.73 10.15
CA CYS A 156 0.35 -8.42 9.89
C CYS A 156 1.44 -7.42 9.50
N ALA A 157 1.24 -6.74 8.38
CA ALA A 157 1.99 -5.55 7.99
C ALA A 157 1.04 -4.34 7.91
N VAL A 158 1.59 -3.13 7.88
CA VAL A 158 0.81 -1.89 7.84
C VAL A 158 1.08 -1.13 6.56
N ALA A 159 0.02 -0.62 5.94
CA ALA A 159 0.13 0.45 4.96
C ALA A 159 -0.43 1.74 5.59
N MET A 160 0.35 2.79 5.73
CA MET A 160 -0.13 4.04 6.34
C MET A 160 -0.09 5.19 5.34
N TYR A 161 -1.17 5.96 5.31
CA TYR A 161 -1.40 7.01 4.32
C TYR A 161 -1.70 8.36 4.98
N GLY A 162 -1.13 9.42 4.46
CA GLY A 162 -1.44 10.79 4.89
C GLY A 162 -1.46 11.76 3.71
N ILE A 163 -2.18 12.88 3.85
CA ILE A 163 -2.31 13.89 2.81
C ILE A 163 -1.49 15.13 3.19
N VAL A 164 -0.74 15.66 2.23
CA VAL A 164 -0.08 16.97 2.30
C VAL A 164 -0.85 18.00 1.47
N GLY A 165 -0.94 19.23 1.95
CA GLY A 165 -1.64 20.32 1.27
C GLY A 165 -3.10 20.50 1.71
N LEU A 166 -3.52 19.87 2.82
CA LEU A 166 -4.87 20.06 3.37
C LEU A 166 -5.14 21.53 3.72
N ALA A 167 -6.42 21.91 3.73
CA ALA A 167 -6.82 23.28 4.08
C ALA A 167 -6.26 23.68 5.46
N THR A 168 -5.76 24.91 5.59
CA THR A 168 -5.14 25.45 6.83
C THR A 168 -3.84 24.78 7.27
N GLU A 169 -3.23 23.95 6.40
CA GLU A 169 -1.88 23.43 6.62
C GLU A 169 -0.87 24.58 6.56
N THR A 170 0.05 24.58 7.51
CA THR A 170 1.13 25.57 7.61
C THR A 170 2.49 24.90 7.39
N ALA A 171 3.52 25.70 7.16
CA ALA A 171 4.90 25.20 7.12
C ALA A 171 5.32 24.49 8.44
N ASP A 172 4.72 24.82 9.58
CA ASP A 172 4.98 24.10 10.84
C ASP A 172 4.34 22.71 10.83
N ASP A 173 3.14 22.56 10.27
CA ASP A 173 2.48 21.26 10.13
C ASP A 173 3.27 20.34 9.16
N VAL A 174 3.83 20.90 8.08
CA VAL A 174 4.71 20.15 7.17
C VAL A 174 5.97 19.66 7.89
N ARG A 175 6.63 20.54 8.66
CA ARG A 175 7.81 20.13 9.45
C ARG A 175 7.49 19.06 10.48
N ARG A 176 6.34 19.16 11.17
CA ARG A 176 5.89 18.13 12.12
C ARG A 176 5.62 16.80 11.42
N SER A 177 5.02 16.86 10.23
CA SER A 177 4.78 15.69 9.39
C SER A 177 6.09 14.96 9.07
N GLU A 178 7.11 15.68 8.62
CA GLU A 178 8.44 15.09 8.36
C GLU A 178 9.08 14.48 9.61
N GLN A 179 8.98 15.18 10.75
CA GLN A 179 9.53 14.69 12.02
C GLN A 179 8.85 13.39 12.47
N TRP A 180 7.52 13.33 12.41
CA TRP A 180 6.78 12.15 12.81
C TRP A 180 6.95 11.00 11.82
N ILE A 181 6.99 11.26 10.51
CA ILE A 181 7.37 10.26 9.49
C ILE A 181 8.75 9.66 9.79
N GLY A 182 9.75 10.50 10.11
CA GLY A 182 11.07 10.04 10.52
C GLY A 182 11.02 9.14 11.76
N HIS A 183 10.27 9.57 12.79
CA HIS A 183 10.04 8.78 14.00
C HIS A 183 9.39 7.42 13.70
N LEU A 184 8.35 7.39 12.85
CA LEU A 184 7.66 6.17 12.44
C LEU A 184 8.61 5.20 11.73
N LEU A 185 9.44 5.71 10.81
CA LEU A 185 10.41 4.89 10.08
C LEU A 185 11.52 4.35 11.00
N ASP A 186 11.96 5.13 11.99
CA ASP A 186 12.95 4.70 12.98
C ASP A 186 12.40 3.63 13.94
N GLY A 187 11.16 3.81 14.44
CA GLY A 187 10.57 2.97 15.49
C GLY A 187 9.74 1.78 14.98
N TYR A 188 9.16 1.88 13.79
CA TYR A 188 8.18 0.94 13.24
C TYR A 188 8.47 0.52 11.80
N GLY A 189 9.64 0.87 11.25
CA GLY A 189 10.04 0.51 9.88
C GLY A 189 9.90 -0.97 9.51
N ASP A 190 9.96 -1.88 10.50
CA ASP A 190 9.84 -3.33 10.30
C ASP A 190 8.40 -3.84 10.08
N VAL A 191 7.39 -3.05 10.46
CA VAL A 191 5.97 -3.42 10.28
C VAL A 191 5.36 -2.81 9.02
N PHE A 192 5.96 -1.75 8.48
CA PHE A 192 5.45 -1.12 7.27
C PHE A 192 5.64 -2.02 6.04
N TYR A 193 4.53 -2.36 5.42
CA TYR A 193 4.49 -2.70 4.00
C TYR A 193 4.70 -1.44 3.16
N GLU A 194 4.06 -0.35 3.57
CA GLU A 194 4.01 0.90 2.85
C GLU A 194 3.80 2.06 3.83
N LEU A 195 4.54 3.14 3.62
CA LEU A 195 4.29 4.43 4.25
C LEU A 195 4.24 5.43 3.10
N GLN A 196 3.14 6.18 2.98
CA GLN A 196 2.96 7.07 1.85
C GLN A 196 2.36 8.40 2.24
N THR A 197 2.79 9.42 1.51
CA THR A 197 2.11 10.72 1.48
C THR A 197 1.41 10.86 0.14
N THR A 198 0.26 11.54 0.12
CA THR A 198 -0.47 11.86 -1.11
C THR A 198 -0.67 13.37 -1.18
N PRO A 199 -0.39 14.03 -2.31
CA PRO A 199 -0.71 15.44 -2.46
C PRO A 199 -2.23 15.62 -2.53
N LEU A 200 -2.75 16.63 -1.83
CA LEU A 200 -4.15 17.01 -1.95
C LEU A 200 -4.47 17.30 -3.41
N SER A 201 -5.47 16.59 -3.95
CA SER A 201 -5.98 16.82 -5.30
C SER A 201 -7.47 17.15 -5.29
N ILE A 202 -7.92 17.91 -6.28
CA ILE A 202 -9.33 18.29 -6.42
C ILE A 202 -10.16 17.17 -7.06
N GLU A 203 -11.12 16.66 -6.29
CA GLU A 203 -12.08 15.67 -6.78
C GLU A 203 -13.43 16.32 -7.14
N PRO A 204 -14.06 15.92 -8.27
CA PRO A 204 -15.43 16.28 -8.56
C PRO A 204 -16.36 15.85 -7.42
N GLY A 205 -17.27 16.75 -7.01
CA GLY A 205 -18.22 16.47 -5.93
C GLY A 205 -17.68 16.69 -4.52
N ALA A 206 -16.40 17.01 -4.35
CA ALA A 206 -15.83 17.41 -3.06
C ALA A 206 -16.36 18.78 -2.61
N LEU A 207 -16.46 19.00 -1.31
CA LEU A 207 -16.91 20.28 -0.74
C LEU A 207 -16.03 21.46 -1.16
N MET A 208 -14.70 21.26 -1.20
CA MET A 208 -13.76 22.28 -1.65
C MET A 208 -13.89 22.60 -3.14
N ALA A 209 -14.42 21.68 -3.96
CA ALA A 209 -14.69 21.96 -5.38
C ALA A 209 -15.86 22.94 -5.55
N TYR A 210 -16.86 22.87 -4.67
CA TYR A 210 -18.02 23.76 -4.72
C TYR A 210 -17.77 25.13 -4.08
N ASN A 211 -17.04 25.18 -2.96
CA ASN A 211 -16.84 26.43 -2.21
C ASN A 211 -15.38 26.63 -1.77
N PRO A 212 -14.40 26.65 -2.69
CA PRO A 212 -12.98 26.68 -2.34
C PRO A 212 -12.62 27.88 -1.44
N ASP A 213 -13.23 29.04 -1.68
CA ASP A 213 -13.02 30.27 -0.92
C ASP A 213 -13.31 30.13 0.57
N LYS A 214 -14.35 29.37 0.93
CA LYS A 214 -14.74 29.11 2.32
C LYS A 214 -13.64 28.40 3.10
N TYR A 215 -12.80 27.65 2.41
CA TYR A 215 -11.77 26.81 2.99
C TYR A 215 -10.36 27.38 2.78
N GLY A 216 -10.24 28.62 2.28
CA GLY A 216 -8.95 29.23 1.99
C GLY A 216 -8.22 28.59 0.79
N MET A 217 -8.95 27.93 -0.11
CA MET A 217 -8.39 27.21 -1.26
C MET A 217 -8.65 27.97 -2.57
N THR A 218 -7.81 27.67 -3.56
CA THR A 218 -8.01 28.01 -4.97
C THR A 218 -8.17 26.70 -5.74
N ALA A 219 -9.35 26.47 -6.32
CA ALA A 219 -9.60 25.34 -7.22
C ALA A 219 -9.30 25.75 -8.67
N LEU A 220 -8.41 25.02 -9.34
CA LEU A 220 -7.97 25.27 -10.71
C LEU A 220 -8.65 24.35 -11.73
N ARG A 221 -9.16 23.17 -11.31
CA ARG A 221 -10.00 22.30 -12.14
C ARG A 221 -11.44 22.35 -11.65
N LYS A 222 -12.39 22.68 -12.54
CA LYS A 222 -13.81 22.88 -12.21
C LYS A 222 -14.76 22.25 -13.24
N THR A 223 -14.37 22.23 -14.50
CA THR A 223 -15.20 21.79 -15.63
C THR A 223 -14.74 20.44 -16.14
N PHE A 224 -15.60 19.76 -16.91
CA PHE A 224 -15.21 18.52 -17.59
C PHE A 224 -13.97 18.74 -18.47
N GLU A 225 -13.90 19.87 -19.17
CA GLU A 225 -12.79 20.27 -20.03
C GLU A 225 -11.48 20.38 -19.24
N ASP A 226 -11.50 20.95 -18.02
CA ASP A 226 -10.30 21.04 -17.18
C ASP A 226 -9.76 19.64 -16.80
N TYR A 227 -10.66 18.72 -16.45
CA TYR A 227 -10.30 17.34 -16.13
C TYR A 227 -9.82 16.60 -17.39
N TYR A 228 -10.48 16.80 -18.53
CA TYR A 228 -10.12 16.21 -19.80
C TYR A 228 -8.72 16.65 -20.25
N GLU A 229 -8.43 17.95 -20.25
CA GLU A 229 -7.12 18.47 -20.68
C GLU A 229 -5.99 17.96 -19.78
N PHE A 230 -6.22 17.92 -18.47
CA PHE A 230 -5.25 17.33 -17.54
C PHE A 230 -5.02 15.84 -17.84
N THR A 231 -6.08 15.04 -17.90
CA THR A 231 -5.97 13.60 -18.13
C THR A 231 -5.37 13.30 -19.50
N ARG A 232 -5.69 14.08 -20.54
CA ARG A 232 -5.12 13.94 -21.88
C ARG A 232 -3.60 14.10 -21.88
N LEU A 233 -3.05 15.03 -21.09
CA LEU A 233 -1.61 15.23 -20.97
C LEU A 233 -0.92 14.10 -20.18
N GLN A 234 -1.62 13.49 -19.21
CA GLN A 234 -1.08 12.38 -18.42
C GLN A 234 -1.36 10.99 -19.03
N TYR A 235 -2.26 10.87 -20.00
CA TYR A 235 -2.75 9.58 -20.51
C TYR A 235 -1.63 8.66 -21.02
N PHE A 236 -0.56 9.26 -21.56
CA PHE A 236 0.59 8.53 -22.10
C PHE A 236 1.77 8.43 -21.11
N ARG A 237 1.57 8.76 -19.83
CA ARG A 237 2.59 8.66 -18.80
C ARG A 237 2.27 7.48 -17.89
N ASP A 238 3.27 6.65 -17.63
CA ASP A 238 3.16 5.52 -16.69
C ASP A 238 3.06 6.01 -15.24
N ALA A 239 3.63 7.18 -14.98
CA ALA A 239 3.55 7.94 -13.76
C ALA A 239 2.16 8.58 -13.62
N GLY A 240 1.36 8.11 -12.64
CA GLY A 240 0.07 8.71 -12.31
C GLY A 240 0.18 10.20 -11.95
N PHE A 241 -0.96 10.86 -11.68
CA PHE A 241 -0.99 12.31 -11.48
C PHE A 241 -0.13 12.84 -10.31
N HIS A 242 0.24 11.98 -9.36
CA HIS A 242 1.12 12.33 -8.24
C HIS A 242 2.54 12.69 -8.69
N GLU A 243 3.05 12.02 -9.72
CA GLU A 243 4.42 12.16 -10.22
C GLU A 243 4.52 13.12 -11.42
N ALA A 244 3.41 13.76 -11.79
CA ALA A 244 3.40 14.73 -12.88
C ALA A 244 4.31 15.92 -12.51
N PRO A 245 5.27 16.31 -13.37
CA PRO A 245 6.10 17.49 -13.14
C PRO A 245 5.24 18.74 -13.03
N TYR A 246 5.65 19.67 -12.17
CA TYR A 246 5.07 21.00 -12.12
C TYR A 246 5.67 21.87 -13.22
N ASP A 247 4.80 22.45 -14.04
CA ASP A 247 5.13 23.46 -15.04
C ASP A 247 4.03 24.53 -14.95
N PRO A 248 4.36 25.81 -14.69
CA PRO A 248 3.37 26.88 -14.58
C PRO A 248 2.59 27.13 -15.88
N ASP A 249 3.09 26.69 -17.03
CA ASP A 249 2.44 26.81 -18.34
C ASP A 249 1.52 25.61 -18.67
N LEU A 250 1.53 24.57 -17.83
CA LEU A 250 0.68 23.38 -17.96
C LEU A 250 -0.43 23.35 -16.90
N PRO A 251 -1.51 22.57 -17.12
CA PRO A 251 -2.51 22.34 -16.09
C PRO A 251 -1.89 21.83 -14.78
N HIS A 252 -2.20 22.52 -13.68
CA HIS A 252 -1.67 22.19 -12.36
C HIS A 252 -1.94 20.72 -11.99
N PRO A 253 -0.92 19.95 -11.56
CA PRO A 253 -1.01 18.49 -11.43
C PRO A 253 -2.13 18.03 -10.48
N TYR A 254 -2.34 18.77 -9.40
CA TYR A 254 -3.38 18.46 -8.40
C TYR A 254 -4.66 19.27 -8.54
N GLY A 255 -4.67 20.28 -9.42
CA GLY A 255 -5.79 21.20 -9.64
C GLY A 255 -6.28 22.01 -8.44
N VAL A 256 -5.50 22.12 -7.36
CA VAL A 256 -5.85 22.90 -6.17
C VAL A 256 -4.60 23.33 -5.42
N HIS A 257 -4.65 24.51 -4.79
CA HIS A 257 -3.66 24.98 -3.82
C HIS A 257 -4.31 25.90 -2.79
N GLN A 258 -3.62 26.21 -1.67
CA GLN A 258 -4.12 27.22 -0.73
C GLN A 258 -3.91 28.63 -1.28
N LYS A 259 -4.80 29.57 -0.95
CA LYS A 259 -4.77 30.94 -1.46
C LYS A 259 -3.51 31.71 -1.08
N GLN A 260 -2.99 31.46 0.12
CA GLN A 260 -1.82 32.13 0.66
C GLN A 260 -0.49 31.53 0.19
N ASP A 261 -0.52 30.37 -0.47
CA ASP A 261 0.67 29.63 -0.89
C ASP A 261 0.98 29.89 -2.36
N ALA A 262 2.26 29.74 -2.73
CA ALA A 262 2.63 29.55 -4.13
C ALA A 262 1.93 28.28 -4.68
N PRO A 263 1.45 28.28 -5.94
CA PRO A 263 0.71 27.15 -6.49
C PRO A 263 1.49 25.82 -6.42
N ASP A 264 2.81 25.87 -6.55
CA ASP A 264 3.69 24.70 -6.55
C ASP A 264 4.11 24.18 -5.17
N ARG A 265 3.74 24.85 -4.07
CA ARG A 265 4.18 24.46 -2.71
C ARG A 265 3.95 22.97 -2.43
N VAL A 266 2.72 22.51 -2.62
CA VAL A 266 2.32 21.12 -2.32
C VAL A 266 3.08 20.12 -3.19
N TRP A 267 3.43 20.52 -4.42
CA TRP A 267 4.24 19.68 -5.30
C TRP A 267 5.64 19.49 -4.74
N HIS A 268 6.32 20.57 -4.33
CA HIS A 268 7.66 20.48 -3.72
C HIS A 268 7.65 19.71 -2.41
N ASP A 269 6.67 19.98 -1.53
CA ASP A 269 6.56 19.31 -0.24
C ASP A 269 6.28 17.81 -0.40
N PHE A 270 5.36 17.41 -1.28
CA PHE A 270 5.07 16.01 -1.58
C PHE A 270 6.31 15.27 -2.08
N HIS A 271 6.99 15.78 -3.11
CA HIS A 271 8.15 15.08 -3.69
C HIS A 271 9.31 14.98 -2.69
N ARG A 272 9.54 16.02 -1.88
CA ARG A 272 10.58 15.98 -0.84
C ARG A 272 10.25 14.95 0.23
N ILE A 273 9.02 14.93 0.74
CA ILE A 273 8.57 13.98 1.76
C ILE A 273 8.58 12.56 1.22
N GLN A 274 7.99 12.32 0.06
CA GLN A 274 7.90 10.98 -0.53
C GLN A 274 9.28 10.43 -0.86
N LYS A 275 10.18 11.26 -1.43
CA LYS A 275 11.58 10.85 -1.64
C LYS A 275 12.25 10.41 -0.34
N THR A 276 12.02 11.16 0.74
CA THR A 276 12.58 10.82 2.05
C THR A 276 12.06 9.48 2.55
N ILE A 277 10.75 9.23 2.40
CA ILE A 277 10.15 7.96 2.75
C ILE A 277 10.75 6.82 1.90
N ASP A 278 10.82 7.00 0.59
CA ASP A 278 11.31 5.98 -0.35
C ASP A 278 12.78 5.62 -0.08
N ASP A 279 13.64 6.64 0.11
CA ASP A 279 15.06 6.43 0.44
C ASP A 279 15.20 5.64 1.75
N ARG A 280 14.45 6.01 2.79
CA ARG A 280 14.52 5.38 4.12
C ARG A 280 13.94 3.97 4.13
N ILE A 281 12.84 3.72 3.41
CA ILE A 281 12.27 2.38 3.24
C ILE A 281 13.24 1.50 2.44
N LEU A 282 13.87 2.04 1.40
CA LEU A 282 14.90 1.33 0.64
C LEU A 282 16.10 0.95 1.54
N GLU A 283 16.57 1.86 2.40
CA GLU A 283 17.61 1.56 3.39
C GLU A 283 17.21 0.44 4.35
N ILE A 284 15.98 0.47 4.87
CA ILE A 284 15.44 -0.57 5.76
C ILE A 284 15.42 -1.93 5.04
N HIS A 285 14.87 -1.98 3.81
CA HIS A 285 14.80 -3.19 3.01
C HIS A 285 16.20 -3.72 2.64
N ASN A 286 17.14 -2.83 2.28
CA ASN A 286 18.51 -3.22 1.97
C ASN A 286 19.22 -3.83 3.18
N ARG A 287 19.05 -3.23 4.37
CA ARG A 287 19.59 -3.78 5.61
C ARG A 287 19.01 -5.17 5.90
N GLN A 288 17.69 -5.33 5.78
CA GLN A 288 17.03 -6.63 5.95
C GLN A 288 17.50 -7.67 4.92
N ALA A 289 17.72 -7.27 3.67
CA ALA A 289 18.25 -8.13 2.62
C ALA A 289 19.68 -8.60 2.93
N ILE A 290 20.55 -7.70 3.40
CA ILE A 290 21.93 -8.03 3.81
C ILE A 290 21.91 -9.01 4.99
N GLU A 291 21.08 -8.76 6.01
CA GLU A 291 20.94 -9.66 7.16
C GLU A 291 20.40 -11.05 6.79
N SER A 292 19.70 -11.12 5.65
CA SER A 292 19.13 -12.36 5.11
C SER A 292 20.17 -13.22 4.38
N LEU A 293 21.32 -12.68 3.97
CA LEU A 293 22.34 -13.41 3.20
C LEU A 293 23.59 -13.66 4.05
N ARG A 294 24.02 -14.93 4.10
CA ARG A 294 25.27 -15.35 4.75
C ARG A 294 26.13 -16.10 3.75
N ILE A 295 27.42 -15.76 3.73
CA ILE A 295 28.41 -16.43 2.88
C ILE A 295 29.23 -17.35 3.77
N GLU A 296 29.21 -18.64 3.44
CA GLU A 296 30.04 -19.67 4.07
C GLU A 296 31.14 -20.13 3.10
N ALA A 297 32.00 -21.05 3.54
CA ALA A 297 33.14 -21.51 2.75
C ALA A 297 32.74 -22.24 1.46
N ASP A 298 31.58 -22.90 1.45
CA ASP A 298 31.11 -23.77 0.38
C ASP A 298 29.69 -23.43 -0.10
N ARG A 299 29.05 -22.40 0.46
CA ARG A 299 27.67 -22.02 0.10
C ARG A 299 27.33 -20.58 0.40
N VAL A 300 26.25 -20.12 -0.23
CA VAL A 300 25.48 -18.94 0.18
C VAL A 300 24.18 -19.41 0.84
N LEU A 301 23.94 -18.99 2.08
CA LEU A 301 22.69 -19.23 2.79
C LEU A 301 21.82 -17.97 2.71
N LEU A 302 20.60 -18.08 2.20
CA LEU A 302 19.63 -17.00 2.10
C LEU A 302 18.40 -17.32 2.96
N THR A 303 18.11 -16.51 3.97
CA THR A 303 16.91 -16.61 4.79
C THR A 303 15.86 -15.59 4.35
N LEU A 304 14.78 -16.03 3.72
CA LEU A 304 13.68 -15.15 3.33
C LEU A 304 12.73 -14.92 4.50
N ARG A 305 12.28 -13.67 4.68
CA ARG A 305 11.32 -13.27 5.72
C ARG A 305 10.41 -12.16 5.23
N ASN A 306 9.10 -12.30 5.42
CA ASN A 306 8.11 -11.25 5.24
C ASN A 306 6.86 -11.55 6.09
N ARG A 307 6.13 -10.49 6.44
CA ARG A 307 4.87 -10.60 7.19
C ARG A 307 3.68 -10.88 6.26
N THR A 308 3.81 -10.52 4.97
CA THR A 308 2.72 -10.51 4.01
C THR A 308 3.09 -11.02 2.63
N ALA A 309 2.12 -11.60 1.93
CA ALA A 309 2.27 -12.11 0.55
C ALA A 309 2.38 -10.99 -0.50
N TYR A 310 2.20 -9.72 -0.10
CA TYR A 310 2.32 -8.56 -0.98
C TYR A 310 3.77 -8.04 -1.10
N GLN A 311 4.71 -8.62 -0.35
CA GLN A 311 6.15 -8.31 -0.44
C GLN A 311 6.88 -9.36 -1.28
N ASP A 312 7.60 -8.90 -2.31
CA ASP A 312 8.33 -9.74 -3.26
C ASP A 312 9.72 -10.17 -2.76
N VAL A 313 9.81 -10.80 -1.58
CA VAL A 313 11.11 -11.21 -1.00
C VAL A 313 11.85 -12.27 -1.81
N TRP A 314 11.15 -12.97 -2.70
CA TRP A 314 11.73 -13.91 -3.66
C TRP A 314 12.76 -13.26 -4.60
N ARG A 315 12.70 -11.93 -4.79
CA ARG A 315 13.68 -11.18 -5.60
C ARG A 315 15.11 -11.23 -5.04
N LEU A 316 15.29 -11.61 -3.79
CA LEU A 316 16.61 -11.81 -3.19
C LEU A 316 17.28 -13.11 -3.67
N VAL A 317 16.53 -14.08 -4.18
CA VAL A 317 17.08 -15.37 -4.64
C VAL A 317 18.02 -15.19 -5.84
N PRO A 318 17.65 -14.44 -6.90
CA PRO A 318 18.58 -14.15 -7.98
C PRO A 318 19.86 -13.47 -7.52
N TRP A 319 19.77 -12.53 -6.57
CA TRP A 319 20.95 -11.88 -6.00
C TRP A 319 21.89 -12.87 -5.30
N ALA A 320 21.35 -13.73 -4.41
CA ALA A 320 22.14 -14.77 -3.74
C ALA A 320 22.80 -15.75 -4.72
N ALA A 321 22.09 -16.10 -5.79
CA ALA A 321 22.65 -16.95 -6.85
C ALA A 321 23.79 -16.28 -7.62
N GLN A 322 23.67 -14.99 -7.93
CA GLN A 322 24.76 -14.26 -8.58
C GLN A 322 25.99 -14.12 -7.67
N GLU A 323 25.80 -13.91 -6.36
CA GLU A 323 26.90 -13.90 -5.39
C GLU A 323 27.62 -15.26 -5.35
N ALA A 324 26.89 -16.37 -5.32
CA ALA A 324 27.47 -17.71 -5.34
C ALA A 324 28.27 -17.95 -6.63
N ILE A 325 27.68 -17.62 -7.80
CA ILE A 325 28.32 -17.76 -9.11
C ILE A 325 29.61 -16.93 -9.19
N GLY A 326 29.56 -15.67 -8.78
CA GLY A 326 30.71 -14.76 -8.83
C GLY A 326 31.86 -15.20 -7.94
N ARG A 327 31.57 -15.90 -6.85
CA ARG A 327 32.56 -16.41 -5.88
C ARG A 327 32.99 -17.85 -6.15
N GLY A 328 32.38 -18.53 -7.13
CA GLY A 328 32.63 -19.95 -7.39
C GLY A 328 32.12 -20.87 -6.28
N LEU A 329 31.11 -20.44 -5.51
CA LEU A 329 30.49 -21.25 -4.47
C LEU A 329 29.45 -22.20 -5.10
N PRO A 330 29.53 -23.51 -4.82
CA PRO A 330 28.74 -24.52 -5.52
C PRO A 330 27.27 -24.58 -5.10
N LEU A 331 26.87 -23.91 -4.01
CA LEU A 331 25.54 -24.09 -3.42
C LEU A 331 24.92 -22.76 -2.98
N VAL A 332 23.63 -22.58 -3.27
CA VAL A 332 22.75 -21.59 -2.67
C VAL A 332 21.65 -22.33 -1.93
N GLU A 333 21.56 -22.14 -0.63
CA GLU A 333 20.55 -22.75 0.24
C GLU A 333 19.54 -21.66 0.67
N VAL A 334 18.26 -21.87 0.36
CA VAL A 334 17.20 -20.91 0.66
C VAL A 334 16.33 -21.42 1.82
N ASP A 335 16.35 -20.72 2.95
CA ASP A 335 15.38 -20.91 4.04
C ASP A 335 14.21 -19.94 3.87
N ALA A 336 13.06 -20.45 3.42
CA ALA A 336 11.81 -19.68 3.33
C ALA A 336 10.77 -20.11 4.37
N SER A 337 11.17 -20.80 5.44
CA SER A 337 10.25 -21.32 6.47
C SER A 337 9.44 -20.21 7.18
N ARG A 338 9.91 -18.96 7.09
CA ARG A 338 9.28 -17.77 7.66
C ARG A 338 8.87 -16.73 6.61
N ALA A 339 8.70 -17.16 5.37
CA ALA A 339 8.29 -16.28 4.27
C ALA A 339 7.07 -16.80 3.51
N TRP A 340 6.25 -15.85 3.10
CA TRP A 340 5.27 -16.00 2.04
C TRP A 340 5.97 -15.80 0.71
N ILE A 341 6.05 -16.87 -0.07
CA ILE A 341 6.68 -16.87 -1.39
C ILE A 341 5.59 -17.00 -2.44
N ASN A 342 5.62 -16.10 -3.42
CA ASN A 342 4.81 -16.21 -4.63
C ASN A 342 5.62 -15.65 -5.79
N VAL A 343 6.35 -16.53 -6.48
CA VAL A 343 7.16 -16.16 -7.64
C VAL A 343 6.26 -16.11 -8.88
N PRO A 344 6.22 -14.99 -9.61
CA PRO A 344 5.49 -14.92 -10.87
C PRO A 344 5.98 -15.94 -11.90
N HIS A 345 5.07 -16.38 -12.76
CA HIS A 345 5.45 -17.16 -13.95
C HIS A 345 6.42 -16.36 -14.82
N ARG A 346 7.28 -17.05 -15.56
CA ARG A 346 8.28 -16.42 -16.43
C ARG A 346 7.68 -15.41 -17.41
N ASP A 347 6.53 -15.73 -17.99
CA ASP A 347 5.83 -14.84 -18.92
C ASP A 347 5.35 -13.55 -18.25
N ALA A 348 4.95 -13.64 -16.97
CA ALA A 348 4.56 -12.46 -16.20
C ALA A 348 5.76 -11.58 -15.86
N ILE A 349 6.93 -12.18 -15.58
CA ILE A 349 8.19 -11.45 -15.38
C ILE A 349 8.61 -10.74 -16.69
N ALA A 350 8.45 -11.41 -17.83
CA ALA A 350 8.80 -10.84 -19.13
C ALA A 350 7.86 -9.69 -19.55
N ALA A 351 6.61 -9.71 -19.11
CA ALA A 351 5.60 -8.70 -19.42
C ALA A 351 5.63 -7.48 -18.46
N ASP A 352 6.24 -7.58 -17.28
CA ASP A 352 6.37 -6.46 -16.34
C ASP A 352 7.69 -5.72 -16.59
N GLU A 353 7.61 -4.50 -17.11
CA GLU A 353 8.78 -3.66 -17.42
C GLU A 353 9.69 -3.42 -16.21
N ARG A 354 9.12 -3.40 -15.00
CA ARG A 354 9.87 -3.24 -13.74
C ARG A 354 10.67 -4.48 -13.38
N LEU A 355 10.37 -5.61 -14.01
CA LEU A 355 11.00 -6.92 -13.78
C LEU A 355 11.81 -7.41 -14.99
N THR A 356 11.85 -6.68 -16.11
CA THR A 356 12.53 -7.16 -17.33
C THR A 356 14.00 -7.46 -17.09
N TRP A 357 14.69 -6.67 -16.26
CA TRP A 357 16.07 -6.93 -15.84
C TRP A 357 16.25 -8.28 -15.15
N MET A 358 15.22 -8.80 -14.47
CA MET A 358 15.25 -10.09 -13.79
C MET A 358 15.19 -11.26 -14.76
N GLY A 359 14.52 -11.12 -15.91
CA GLY A 359 14.44 -12.17 -16.92
C GLY A 359 15.83 -12.67 -17.33
N GLY A 360 16.75 -11.74 -17.60
CA GLY A 360 18.14 -12.07 -17.93
C GLY A 360 18.92 -12.72 -16.77
N GLN A 361 18.64 -12.33 -15.53
CA GLN A 361 19.26 -12.97 -14.36
C GLN A 361 18.79 -14.41 -14.18
N ILE A 362 17.48 -14.67 -14.33
CA ILE A 362 16.91 -16.01 -14.24
C ILE A 362 17.54 -16.93 -15.30
N ASP A 363 17.73 -16.45 -16.52
CA ASP A 363 18.40 -17.23 -17.58
C ASP A 363 19.86 -17.52 -17.28
N SER A 364 20.60 -16.54 -16.74
CA SER A 364 21.98 -16.72 -16.30
C SER A 364 22.09 -17.76 -15.19
N ILE A 365 21.18 -17.74 -14.22
CA ILE A 365 21.09 -18.71 -13.13
C ILE A 365 20.78 -20.10 -13.68
N ALA A 366 19.79 -20.22 -14.55
CA ALA A 366 19.43 -21.50 -15.16
C ALA A 366 20.61 -22.10 -15.97
N ALA A 367 21.39 -21.27 -16.66
CA ALA A 367 22.60 -21.72 -17.34
C ALA A 367 23.69 -22.18 -16.36
N ALA A 368 23.87 -21.49 -15.24
CA ALA A 368 24.80 -21.87 -14.18
C ALA A 368 24.43 -23.23 -13.56
N VAL A 369 23.13 -23.42 -13.25
CA VAL A 369 22.59 -24.68 -12.72
C VAL A 369 22.80 -25.83 -13.71
N ARG A 370 22.43 -25.67 -14.99
CA ARG A 370 22.69 -26.67 -16.04
C ARG A 370 24.17 -27.06 -16.15
N SER A 371 25.06 -26.07 -16.05
CA SER A 371 26.51 -26.28 -16.10
C SER A 371 27.12 -26.80 -14.78
N ARG A 372 26.29 -27.06 -13.76
CA ARG A 372 26.71 -27.48 -12.40
C ARG A 372 27.72 -26.52 -11.74
N ARG A 373 27.67 -25.23 -12.09
CA ARG A 373 28.48 -24.19 -11.44
C ARG A 373 27.89 -23.79 -10.09
N VAL A 374 26.58 -23.94 -9.92
CA VAL A 374 25.86 -23.68 -8.68
C VAL A 374 24.63 -24.60 -8.61
N GLU A 375 24.30 -25.08 -7.43
CA GLU A 375 23.06 -25.76 -7.10
C GLU A 375 22.16 -24.79 -6.31
N LEU A 376 20.89 -24.65 -6.68
CA LEU A 376 19.92 -23.84 -5.93
C LEU A 376 18.96 -24.76 -5.18
N ARG A 377 19.12 -24.86 -3.85
CA ARG A 377 18.22 -25.62 -2.98
C ARG A 377 17.13 -24.72 -2.45
N LEU A 378 15.94 -24.92 -3.00
CA LEU A 378 14.70 -24.34 -2.52
C LEU A 378 14.09 -25.27 -1.45
N PRO A 379 13.37 -24.74 -0.45
CA PRO A 379 12.74 -25.56 0.59
C PRO A 379 11.57 -26.37 0.01
N ASP A 380 11.15 -27.40 0.75
CA ASP A 380 9.95 -28.23 0.51
C ASP A 380 8.64 -27.43 0.69
N ALA A 381 8.51 -26.29 0.02
CA ALA A 381 7.25 -25.58 -0.14
C ALA A 381 6.51 -26.14 -1.36
N PRO A 382 5.18 -26.02 -1.44
CA PRO A 382 4.44 -26.43 -2.62
C PRO A 382 5.04 -25.84 -3.90
N GLN A 383 5.33 -26.69 -4.89
CA GLN A 383 6.01 -26.36 -6.15
C GLN A 383 5.44 -25.08 -6.81
N HIS A 384 4.10 -24.92 -6.78
CA HIS A 384 3.40 -23.76 -7.34
C HIS A 384 3.81 -22.39 -6.78
N LEU A 385 4.51 -22.30 -5.65
CA LEU A 385 4.94 -21.03 -5.05
C LEU A 385 6.26 -20.50 -5.63
N TRP A 386 7.08 -21.37 -6.25
CA TRP A 386 8.42 -21.02 -6.73
C TRP A 386 8.49 -20.67 -8.22
N GLY A 387 7.39 -20.86 -8.97
CA GLY A 387 7.15 -20.28 -10.29
C GLY A 387 8.37 -20.32 -11.22
N ALA A 388 8.84 -19.15 -11.66
CA ALA A 388 9.98 -19.04 -12.55
C ALA A 388 11.31 -19.57 -11.98
N LEU A 389 11.51 -19.58 -10.66
CA LEU A 389 12.73 -20.10 -10.04
C LEU A 389 12.77 -21.63 -10.07
N GLU A 390 11.63 -22.29 -9.89
CA GLU A 390 11.54 -23.74 -10.05
C GLU A 390 11.90 -24.15 -11.48
N ALA A 391 11.37 -23.43 -12.48
CA ALA A 391 11.73 -23.62 -13.88
C ALA A 391 13.23 -23.37 -14.16
N ALA A 392 13.91 -22.54 -13.38
CA ALA A 392 15.35 -22.34 -13.49
C ALA A 392 16.16 -23.47 -12.83
N CYS A 393 15.61 -24.16 -11.83
CA CYS A 393 16.24 -25.28 -11.13
C CYS A 393 16.04 -26.64 -11.80
N LEU A 394 14.94 -26.83 -12.54
CA LEU A 394 14.51 -28.12 -13.10
C LEU A 394 15.11 -28.46 -14.48
N VAL A 395 16.09 -27.69 -14.99
CA VAL A 395 16.68 -27.88 -16.33
C VAL A 395 18.14 -28.30 -16.25
#